data_AF-A0A1Y3SQJ7-F1
#
_entry.id   AF-A0A1Y3SQJ7-F1
#
_cell.length_a   1.000
_cell.length_b   1.000
_cell.length_c   1.000
_cell.angle_alpha   90.00
_cell.angle_beta   90.00
_cell.angle_gamma   90.00
#
_symmetry.space_group_name_H-M   'P 1'
#
loop_
_entity.id
_entity.type
_entity.pdbx_description
1 polymer ?
#
loop_
_entity_poly.entity_id
_entity_poly.type
_entity_poly.pdbx_seq_one_letter_code
_entity_poly.pdbx_strand_id
1 'polypeptide(L)'
;MKNKQIPFLYGISTVQLIGIIGLSVNTMAGTAVVAVGTVGILVYATANLFQRLKEKVCPECGTRIPKSDRICAVCGYRYREGIPEEKLTEFIEKEKEKERSSEQIDCDFEKIETLAVEEMLSFDGDIENFLKRRGKEEEI
;
A
#
# COMPACT_ATOMS: atom_id res chain seq x y z
N MET A 1 27.87 -17.79 11.52
CA MET A 1 26.96 -17.06 12.44
C MET A 1 27.75 -15.91 13.05
N LYS A 2 27.18 -14.70 13.21
CA LYS A 2 27.94 -13.57 13.77
C LYS A 2 28.34 -13.89 15.22
N ASN A 3 29.58 -13.60 15.66
CA ASN A 3 30.10 -13.91 17.00
C ASN A 3 29.20 -13.47 18.16
N LYS A 4 28.35 -12.46 17.96
CA LYS A 4 27.38 -11.98 18.97
C LYS A 4 26.14 -12.88 19.17
N GLN A 5 25.79 -13.76 18.23
CA GLN A 5 24.59 -14.62 18.36
C GLN A 5 24.85 -15.92 19.15
N ILE A 6 26.11 -16.36 19.19
CA ILE A 6 26.56 -17.54 19.93
C ILE A 6 26.30 -17.41 21.44
N PRO A 7 26.69 -16.32 22.13
CA PRO A 7 26.45 -16.20 23.58
C PRO A 7 24.96 -16.12 23.93
N PHE A 8 24.13 -15.51 23.07
CA PHE A 8 22.69 -15.42 23.31
C PHE A 8 22.01 -16.79 23.26
N LEU A 9 22.32 -17.59 22.23
CA LEU A 9 21.80 -18.96 22.11
C LEU A 9 22.30 -19.84 23.26
N TYR A 10 23.58 -19.71 23.64
CA TYR A 10 24.15 -20.44 24.76
C TYR A 10 23.41 -20.14 26.07
N GLY A 11 23.08 -18.86 26.33
CA GLY A 11 22.32 -18.46 27.52
C GLY A 11 20.91 -19.06 27.59
N ILE A 12 20.19 -19.14 26.47
CA ILE A 12 18.85 -19.77 26.48
C ILE A 12 18.97 -21.29 26.68
N SER A 13 19.97 -21.93 26.08
CA SER A 13 20.20 -23.36 26.25
C SER A 13 20.55 -23.75 27.68
N THR A 14 21.34 -22.94 28.40
CA THR A 14 21.62 -23.22 29.83
C THR A 14 20.37 -23.09 30.70
N VAL A 15 19.50 -22.11 30.42
CA VAL A 15 18.21 -21.95 31.11
C VAL A 15 17.28 -23.15 30.86
N GLN A 16 17.29 -23.72 29.65
CA GLN A 16 16.52 -24.94 29.35
C GLN A 16 17.02 -26.15 30.14
N LEU A 17 18.34 -26.30 30.33
CA LEU A 17 18.89 -27.36 31.17
C LEU A 17 18.42 -27.23 32.63
N ILE A 18 18.38 -26.01 33.16
CA ILE A 18 17.82 -25.73 34.49
C ILE A 18 16.32 -26.07 34.54
N GLY A 19 15.58 -25.73 33.48
CA GLY A 19 14.17 -26.09 33.33
C GLY A 19 13.96 -27.61 33.38
N ILE A 20 14.77 -28.38 32.64
CA ILE A 20 14.74 -29.85 32.62
C ILE A 20 15.00 -30.44 34.01
N ILE A 21 15.99 -29.92 34.73
CA ILE A 21 16.27 -30.34 36.12
C ILE A 21 15.07 -29.98 37.01
N GLY A 22 14.46 -28.81 36.82
CA GLY A 22 13.28 -28.35 37.53
C GLY A 22 12.03 -29.21 37.37
N LEU A 23 11.91 -29.98 36.28
CA LEU A 23 10.81 -30.94 36.12
C LEU A 23 10.78 -32.00 37.24
N SER A 24 11.95 -32.33 37.82
CA SER A 24 12.04 -33.32 38.91
C SER A 24 11.51 -32.80 40.25
N VAL A 25 11.43 -31.47 40.43
CA VAL A 25 10.99 -30.83 41.68
C VAL A 25 9.56 -30.33 41.55
N ASN A 26 9.25 -29.66 40.44
CA ASN A 26 7.93 -29.13 40.14
C ASN A 26 7.67 -29.18 38.64
N THR A 27 6.80 -30.10 38.23
CA THR A 27 6.47 -30.34 36.82
C THR A 27 5.86 -29.12 36.14
N MET A 28 5.05 -28.32 36.85
CA MET A 28 4.41 -27.13 36.27
C MET A 28 5.43 -26.00 36.01
N ALA A 29 6.30 -25.72 36.98
CA ALA A 29 7.32 -24.69 36.82
C ALA A 29 8.39 -25.10 35.79
N GLY A 30 8.84 -26.36 35.83
CA GLY A 30 9.81 -26.89 34.88
C GLY A 30 9.32 -26.87 33.43
N THR A 31 8.08 -27.31 33.19
CA THR A 31 7.47 -27.27 31.85
C THR A 31 7.32 -25.85 31.32
N ALA A 32 6.93 -24.88 32.17
CA ALA A 32 6.83 -23.48 31.78
C ALA A 32 8.19 -22.90 31.32
N VAL A 33 9.28 -23.16 32.06
CA VAL A 33 10.62 -22.69 31.70
C VAL A 33 11.08 -23.27 30.37
N VAL A 34 10.89 -24.57 30.16
CA VAL A 34 11.28 -25.24 28.91
C VAL A 34 10.44 -24.70 27.74
N ALA A 35 9.13 -24.56 27.90
CA ALA A 35 8.23 -24.07 26.85
C ALA A 35 8.55 -22.63 26.44
N VAL A 36 8.80 -21.73 27.39
CA VAL A 36 9.19 -20.34 27.09
C VAL A 36 10.54 -20.30 26.37
N GLY A 37 11.51 -21.10 26.83
CA GLY A 37 12.82 -21.20 26.18
C GLY A 37 12.74 -21.71 24.74
N THR A 38 11.97 -22.77 24.48
CA THR A 38 11.82 -23.33 23.12
C THR A 38 11.09 -22.38 22.18
N VAL A 39 10.01 -21.73 22.64
CA VAL A 39 9.31 -20.69 21.87
C VAL A 39 10.25 -19.53 21.54
N GLY A 40 11.03 -19.06 22.51
CA GLY A 40 12.02 -18.00 22.29
C GLY A 40 13.06 -18.34 21.22
N ILE A 41 13.60 -19.57 21.24
CA ILE A 41 14.54 -20.04 20.21
C ILE A 41 13.88 -20.09 18.84
N LEU A 42 12.66 -20.61 18.74
CA LEU A 42 11.93 -20.70 17.48
C LEU A 42 11.67 -19.31 16.88
N VAL A 43 11.20 -18.36 17.69
CA VAL A 43 10.99 -16.96 17.27
C VAL A 43 12.30 -16.33 16.81
N TYR A 44 13.39 -16.54 17.55
CA TYR A 44 14.70 -16.01 17.18
C TYR A 44 15.24 -16.61 15.87
N ALA A 45 15.11 -17.93 15.69
CA ALA A 45 15.56 -18.62 14.50
C ALA A 45 14.78 -18.17 13.25
N THR A 46 13.45 -18.10 13.36
CA THR A 46 12.58 -17.64 12.27
C THR A 46 12.83 -16.17 11.91
N ALA A 47 13.01 -15.29 12.90
CA ALA A 47 13.36 -13.88 12.66
C ALA A 47 14.71 -13.74 11.93
N ASN A 48 15.74 -14.49 12.34
CA ASN A 48 17.04 -14.49 11.65
C ASN A 48 16.95 -15.03 10.23
N LEU A 49 16.17 -16.09 10.02
CA LEU A 49 15.95 -16.67 8.68
C LEU A 49 15.28 -15.64 7.77
N PHE A 50 14.27 -14.94 8.29
CA PHE A 50 13.58 -13.88 7.57
C PHE A 50 14.52 -12.73 7.19
N GLN A 51 15.42 -12.33 8.10
CA GLN A 51 16.44 -11.32 7.76
C GLN A 51 17.38 -11.79 6.65
N ARG A 52 17.83 -13.04 6.67
CA ARG A 52 18.67 -13.57 5.57
C ARG A 52 17.93 -13.67 4.26
N LEU A 53 16.63 -13.96 4.30
CA LEU A 53 15.79 -13.99 3.11
C LEU A 53 15.52 -12.61 2.54
N LYS A 54 15.68 -11.53 3.30
CA LYS A 54 15.49 -10.16 2.81
C LYS A 54 16.63 -9.64 1.96
N GLU A 55 17.78 -10.28 1.94
CA GLU A 55 18.94 -9.81 1.18
C GLU A 55 19.27 -10.79 0.03
N LYS A 56 19.73 -10.24 -1.09
CA LYS A 56 20.32 -10.95 -2.23
C LYS A 56 21.66 -10.30 -2.58
N VAL A 57 22.53 -11.05 -3.24
CA VAL A 57 23.81 -10.52 -3.72
C VAL A 57 23.66 -10.21 -5.21
N CYS A 58 24.13 -9.04 -5.63
CA CYS A 58 24.16 -8.68 -7.05
C CYS A 58 25.20 -9.53 -7.80
N PRO A 59 24.83 -10.18 -8.92
CA PRO A 59 25.77 -10.99 -9.70
C PRO A 59 26.86 -10.15 -10.39
N GLU A 60 26.57 -8.88 -10.73
CA GLU A 60 27.52 -8.00 -11.42
C GLU A 60 28.55 -7.36 -10.48
N CYS A 61 28.09 -6.77 -9.37
CA CYS A 61 28.97 -5.98 -8.49
C CYS A 61 29.23 -6.62 -7.12
N GLY A 62 28.58 -7.74 -6.78
CA GLY A 62 28.73 -8.40 -5.48
C GLY A 62 28.11 -7.66 -4.28
N THR A 63 27.43 -6.54 -4.51
CA THR A 63 26.79 -5.76 -3.43
C THR A 63 25.60 -6.53 -2.83
N ARG A 64 25.40 -6.44 -1.50
CA ARG A 64 24.19 -6.92 -0.82
C ARG A 64 23.05 -5.94 -1.02
N ILE A 65 21.94 -6.41 -1.56
CA ILE A 65 20.77 -5.62 -1.93
C ILE A 65 19.53 -6.28 -1.34
N PRO A 66 18.56 -5.52 -0.82
CA PRO A 66 17.32 -6.12 -0.37
C PRO A 66 16.57 -6.78 -1.54
N LYS A 67 15.91 -7.92 -1.28
CA LYS A 67 15.19 -8.70 -2.30
C LYS A 67 14.01 -7.93 -2.90
N SER A 68 13.44 -6.97 -2.16
CA SER A 68 12.40 -6.05 -2.63
C SER A 68 12.83 -5.26 -3.86
N ASP A 69 14.13 -4.95 -3.97
CA ASP A 69 14.60 -4.03 -5.00
C ASP A 69 14.69 -4.74 -6.35
N ARG A 70 14.03 -4.17 -7.35
CA ARG A 70 14.01 -4.72 -8.71
C ARG A 70 15.29 -4.41 -9.49
N ILE A 71 16.05 -3.42 -9.05
CA ILE A 71 17.27 -2.91 -9.71
C ILE A 71 18.36 -2.75 -8.66
N CYS A 72 19.60 -3.06 -9.02
CA CYS A 72 20.76 -2.78 -8.18
C CYS A 72 21.05 -1.28 -8.11
N ALA A 73 21.06 -0.71 -6.90
CA ALA A 73 21.35 0.71 -6.69
C ALA A 73 22.81 1.13 -6.97
N VAL A 74 23.74 0.18 -7.11
CA VAL A 74 25.17 0.44 -7.34
C VAL A 74 25.54 0.35 -8.82
N CYS A 75 25.20 -0.75 -9.48
CA CYS A 75 25.58 -0.99 -10.88
C CYS A 75 24.41 -0.94 -11.87
N GLY A 76 23.16 -0.82 -11.42
CA GLY A 76 22.00 -0.76 -12.31
C GLY A 76 21.50 -2.10 -12.84
N TYR A 77 22.06 -3.24 -12.42
CA TYR A 77 21.59 -4.57 -12.83
C TYR A 77 20.09 -4.77 -12.53
N ARG A 78 19.31 -5.15 -13.55
CA ARG A 78 17.86 -5.41 -13.42
C ARG A 78 17.62 -6.89 -13.12
N TYR A 79 16.97 -7.19 -12.01
CA TYR A 79 16.65 -8.57 -11.59
C TYR A 79 15.40 -9.13 -12.26
N ARG A 80 14.58 -8.28 -12.88
CA ARG A 80 13.41 -8.65 -13.66
C ARG A 80 13.38 -7.76 -14.90
N GLU A 81 13.13 -8.37 -16.06
CA GLU A 81 12.92 -7.64 -17.30
C GLU A 81 11.65 -6.78 -17.20
N GLY A 82 11.66 -5.63 -17.85
CA GLY A 82 10.47 -4.77 -17.96
C GLY A 82 9.37 -5.48 -18.73
N ILE A 83 8.12 -5.08 -18.51
CA ILE A 83 7.03 -5.52 -19.38
C ILE A 83 7.27 -4.88 -20.76
N PRO A 84 7.20 -5.64 -21.86
CA PRO A 84 7.33 -5.07 -23.20
C PRO A 84 6.20 -4.06 -23.46
N GLU A 85 6.51 -3.01 -24.21
CA GLU A 85 5.61 -1.87 -24.46
C GLU A 85 4.24 -2.30 -25.00
N GLU A 86 4.21 -3.29 -25.87
CA GLU A 86 2.99 -3.88 -26.45
C GLU A 86 2.02 -4.43 -25.38
N LYS A 87 2.55 -5.09 -24.35
CA LYS A 87 1.73 -5.59 -23.23
C LYS A 87 1.26 -4.47 -22.32
N LEU A 88 2.01 -3.37 -22.20
CA LEU A 88 1.59 -2.20 -21.43
C LEU A 88 0.39 -1.50 -22.08
N THR A 89 0.37 -1.40 -23.42
CA THR A 89 -0.74 -0.78 -24.16
C THR A 89 -2.03 -1.56 -23.96
N GLU A 90 -1.97 -2.89 -24.03
CA GLU A 90 -3.11 -3.79 -23.79
C GLU A 90 -3.71 -3.62 -22.37
N PHE A 91 -2.86 -3.46 -21.34
CA PHE A 91 -3.34 -3.19 -19.97
C PHE A 91 -4.03 -1.82 -19.84
N ILE A 92 -3.49 -0.78 -20.47
CA ILE A 92 -4.03 0.59 -20.41
C ILE A 92 -5.38 0.68 -21.14
N GLU A 93 -5.50 0.05 -22.30
CA GLU A 93 -6.75 0.01 -23.07
C GLU A 93 -7.85 -0.71 -22.28
N LYS A 94 -7.52 -1.83 -21.64
CA LYS A 94 -8.46 -2.62 -20.83
C LYS A 94 -8.96 -1.91 -19.56
N GLU A 95 -8.12 -1.08 -18.93
CA GLU A 95 -8.56 -0.25 -17.78
C GLU A 95 -9.42 0.94 -18.23
N LYS A 96 -9.11 1.55 -19.38
CA LYS A 96 -9.92 2.63 -19.98
C LYS A 96 -11.35 2.19 -20.33
N GLU A 97 -11.56 0.92 -20.65
CA GLU A 97 -12.90 0.36 -20.89
C GLU A 97 -13.70 0.15 -19.58
N LYS A 98 -13.02 -0.09 -18.45
CA LYS A 98 -13.69 -0.30 -17.16
C LYS A 98 -14.10 0.99 -16.45
N GLU A 99 -13.44 2.10 -16.75
CA GLU A 99 -13.66 3.39 -16.07
C GLU A 99 -14.56 4.36 -16.84
N ARG A 100 -15.16 3.91 -17.96
CA ARG A 100 -16.08 4.74 -18.73
C ARG A 100 -17.17 3.87 -19.37
N SER A 101 -18.28 3.64 -18.69
CA SER A 101 -19.53 3.45 -19.43
C SER A 101 -19.84 4.81 -20.07
N SER A 102 -19.54 4.99 -21.35
CA SER A 102 -19.72 6.27 -22.06
C SER A 102 -21.15 6.80 -21.96
N GLU A 103 -22.10 5.93 -21.65
CA GLU A 103 -23.52 6.23 -21.42
C GLU A 103 -23.79 7.19 -20.25
N GLN A 104 -22.89 7.33 -19.25
CA GLN A 104 -23.12 8.24 -18.12
C GLN A 104 -22.66 9.67 -18.35
N ILE A 105 -21.74 9.92 -19.29
CA ILE A 105 -21.22 11.27 -19.55
C ILE A 105 -22.22 12.10 -20.37
N ASP A 106 -22.91 11.47 -21.33
CA ASP A 106 -23.90 12.17 -22.15
C ASP A 106 -25.15 12.56 -21.33
N CYS A 107 -25.52 11.76 -20.33
CA CYS A 107 -26.66 12.06 -19.47
C CYS A 107 -26.44 13.28 -18.54
N ASP A 108 -25.19 13.60 -18.20
CA ASP A 108 -24.89 14.75 -17.33
C ASP A 108 -24.89 16.08 -18.09
N PHE A 109 -24.58 16.09 -19.39
CA PHE A 109 -24.63 17.31 -20.21
C PHE A 109 -26.06 17.72 -20.58
N GLU A 110 -26.92 16.75 -20.94
CA GLU A 110 -28.32 17.01 -21.31
C GLU A 110 -29.14 17.55 -20.12
N LYS A 111 -28.78 17.15 -18.90
CA LYS A 111 -29.43 17.62 -17.66
C LYS A 111 -29.04 19.04 -17.27
N ILE A 112 -27.87 19.53 -17.68
CA ILE A 112 -27.43 20.90 -17.43
C ILE A 112 -28.10 21.87 -18.41
N GLU A 113 -28.24 21.49 -19.67
CA GLU A 113 -28.91 22.31 -20.69
C GLU A 113 -30.40 22.50 -20.38
N THR A 114 -31.09 21.44 -19.93
CA THR A 114 -32.50 21.52 -19.55
C THR A 114 -32.76 22.44 -18.35
N LEU A 115 -31.94 22.36 -17.29
CA LEU A 115 -32.05 23.23 -16.12
C LEU A 115 -31.81 24.71 -16.46
N ALA A 116 -30.85 25.02 -17.33
CA ALA A 116 -30.55 26.39 -17.75
C ALA A 116 -31.67 27.02 -18.58
N VAL A 117 -32.37 26.21 -19.39
CA VAL A 117 -33.48 26.66 -20.23
C VAL A 117 -34.76 26.84 -19.41
N GLU A 118 -35.04 25.97 -18.45
CA GLU A 118 -36.20 26.11 -17.54
C GLU A 118 -36.08 27.36 -16.65
N GLU A 119 -34.89 27.68 -16.14
CA GLU A 119 -34.66 28.89 -15.33
C GLU A 119 -34.89 30.17 -16.15
N MET A 120 -34.49 30.21 -17.42
CA MET A 120 -34.75 31.35 -18.32
C MET A 120 -36.23 31.51 -18.71
N LEU A 121 -36.96 30.41 -18.90
CA LEU A 121 -38.36 30.45 -19.34
C LEU A 121 -39.36 30.64 -18.18
N SER A 122 -38.96 30.33 -16.95
CA SER A 122 -39.81 30.54 -15.75
C SER A 122 -39.82 31.98 -15.23
N PHE A 123 -38.97 32.86 -15.78
CA PHE A 123 -38.90 34.26 -15.40
C PHE A 123 -39.99 35.09 -16.11
N ASP A 124 -41.22 35.02 -15.60
CA ASP A 124 -42.41 35.75 -16.09
C ASP A 124 -42.43 37.25 -15.66
N GLY A 125 -41.24 37.84 -15.54
CA GLY A 125 -41.05 39.20 -15.05
C GLY A 125 -41.12 40.23 -16.16
N ASP A 126 -42.32 40.71 -16.45
CA ASP A 126 -42.71 41.83 -17.34
C ASP A 126 -41.66 42.97 -17.45
N ILE A 127 -40.68 42.79 -18.36
CA ILE A 127 -39.52 43.67 -18.58
C ILE A 127 -39.96 45.11 -18.94
N GLU A 128 -41.11 45.23 -19.58
CA GLU A 128 -41.63 46.50 -20.09
C GLU A 128 -42.03 47.46 -18.97
N ASN A 129 -42.56 46.93 -17.85
CA ASN A 129 -42.86 47.71 -16.65
C ASN A 129 -41.59 48.20 -15.90
N PHE A 130 -40.47 47.49 -16.03
CA PHE A 130 -39.19 47.86 -15.44
C PHE A 130 -38.53 49.03 -16.20
N LEU A 131 -38.61 49.02 -17.53
CA LEU A 131 -38.09 50.10 -18.38
C LEU A 131 -38.92 51.39 -18.25
N LYS A 132 -40.24 51.28 -18.11
CA LYS A 132 -41.14 52.43 -17.96
C LYS A 132 -40.96 53.19 -16.64
N ARG A 133 -40.50 52.52 -15.57
CA ARG A 133 -40.15 53.15 -14.30
C ARG A 133 -38.84 53.96 -14.39
N ARG A 134 -37.81 53.40 -15.04
CA ARG A 134 -36.52 54.10 -15.20
C ARG A 134 -36.58 55.32 -16.12
N GLY A 135 -37.45 55.32 -17.13
CA GLY A 135 -37.63 56.48 -18.02
C GLY A 135 -38.37 57.67 -17.40
N LYS A 136 -38.97 57.52 -16.20
CA LYS A 136 -39.66 58.61 -15.49
C LYS A 136 -38.84 59.24 -14.36
N GLU A 137 -37.70 58.66 -14.00
CA GLU A 137 -36.81 59.18 -12.94
C GLU A 137 -35.71 60.13 -13.47
N GLU A 138 -35.65 60.39 -14.79
CA GLU A 138 -34.71 61.34 -15.40
C GLU A 138 -35.36 62.68 -15.84
N GLU A 139 -36.64 62.92 -15.53
CA GLU A 139 -37.32 64.23 -15.72
C GLU A 139 -37.86 64.77 -14.37
N ILE A 140 -36.97 64.99 -13.40
CA ILE A 140 -37.11 66.03 -12.34
C ILE A 140 -35.75 66.71 -12.17
#